data_AF-A0A2R8BQC1-F1
#
_entry.id   AF-A0A2R8BQC1-F1
#
_cell.length_a   1.000
_cell.length_b   1.000
_cell.length_c   1.000
_cell.angle_alpha   90.00
_cell.angle_beta   90.00
_cell.angle_gamma   90.00
#
_symmetry.space_group_name_H-M   'P 1'
#
loop_
_entity.id
_entity.type
_entity.pdbx_description
1 polymer ?
#
loop_
_entity_poly.entity_id
_entity_poly.type
_entity_poly.pdbx_seq_one_letter_code
_entity_poly.pdbx_strand_id
1 'polypeptide(L)'
;MTQTRPAAHKTTVQTGLTAGVRIMTLEGPVGIEDLQTGDRIVTRQGLRVLRAVRVQEREAAKLVTINASVLGHDRPEAPITVAADQPILLRDWRAKALYGQKTAMVAAHRLVDGDYITATTVSDLRTFVLVFDTPQIIYAEGTEFPMGTTADEAA
;
A
#
# COMPACT_ATOMS: atom_id res chain seq x y z
N MET A 1 -5.93 15.44 42.96
CA MET A 1 -6.17 15.85 41.55
C MET A 1 -5.15 15.12 40.70
N THR A 2 -5.53 13.98 40.14
CA THR A 2 -4.63 13.16 39.32
C THR A 2 -4.63 13.72 37.91
N GLN A 3 -3.55 14.39 37.51
CA GLN A 3 -3.38 14.89 36.15
C GLN A 3 -2.81 13.76 35.29
N THR A 4 -3.68 13.10 34.53
CA THR A 4 -3.28 12.14 33.50
C THR A 4 -2.54 12.89 32.39
N ARG A 5 -1.22 12.69 32.31
CA ARG A 5 -0.38 13.21 31.23
C ARG A 5 -0.83 12.57 29.91
N PRO A 6 -1.16 13.31 28.85
CA PRO A 6 -1.48 12.69 27.57
C PRO A 6 -0.22 12.00 27.04
N ALA A 7 -0.30 10.69 26.79
CA ALA A 7 0.74 9.98 26.08
C ALA A 7 0.83 10.58 24.66
N ALA A 8 2.01 11.10 24.32
CA ALA A 8 2.31 11.51 22.97
C ALA A 8 2.11 10.30 22.05
N HIS A 9 1.07 10.34 21.21
CA HIS A 9 0.90 9.35 20.17
C HIS A 9 2.04 9.56 19.18
N LYS A 10 3.07 8.70 19.24
CA LYS A 10 4.05 8.61 18.16
C LYS A 10 3.23 8.23 16.92
N THR A 11 3.07 9.16 15.98
CA THR A 11 2.37 8.92 14.72
C THR A 11 3.20 7.92 13.94
N THR A 12 2.96 6.63 14.20
CA THR A 12 3.61 5.55 13.50
C THR A 12 2.93 5.46 12.15
N VAL A 13 3.67 5.79 11.08
CA VAL A 13 3.21 5.69 9.69
C VAL A 13 2.72 4.25 9.44
N GLN A 14 1.48 4.10 8.98
CA GLN A 14 0.84 2.82 8.74
C GLN A 14 0.90 2.47 7.25
N THR A 15 1.90 1.67 6.86
CA THR A 15 2.09 1.19 5.47
C THR A 15 1.91 -0.31 5.37
N GLY A 16 1.57 -0.79 4.18
CA GLY A 16 1.44 -2.20 3.86
C GLY A 16 0.10 -2.52 3.19
N LEU A 17 0.08 -3.67 2.52
CA LEU A 17 -1.09 -4.23 1.85
C LEU A 17 -1.70 -5.33 2.74
N THR A 18 -3.00 -5.57 2.66
CA THR A 18 -3.64 -6.64 3.46
C THR A 18 -3.53 -8.00 2.79
N ALA A 19 -3.80 -9.08 3.53
CA ALA A 19 -3.99 -10.40 2.95
C ALA A 19 -5.08 -10.38 1.86
N GLY A 20 -4.98 -11.30 0.89
CA GLY A 20 -5.87 -11.43 -0.26
C GLY A 20 -5.54 -10.49 -1.42
N VAL A 21 -4.66 -9.50 -1.22
CA VAL A 21 -4.20 -8.62 -2.29
C VAL A 21 -3.27 -9.39 -3.22
N ARG A 22 -3.61 -9.47 -4.51
CA ARG A 22 -2.81 -10.20 -5.49
C ARG A 22 -1.76 -9.29 -6.12
N ILE A 23 -0.52 -9.76 -6.11
CA ILE A 23 0.66 -9.10 -6.66
C ILE A 23 1.01 -9.74 -8.00
N MET A 24 1.30 -8.91 -9.00
CA MET A 24 1.68 -9.41 -10.31
C MET A 24 3.08 -10.04 -10.28
N THR A 25 3.15 -11.31 -10.63
CA THR A 25 4.40 -12.07 -10.81
C THR A 25 4.56 -12.48 -12.28
N LEU A 26 5.69 -13.11 -12.61
CA LEU A 26 5.92 -13.61 -13.97
C LEU A 26 4.88 -14.66 -14.41
N GLU A 27 4.38 -15.46 -13.47
CA GLU A 27 3.45 -16.58 -13.73
C GLU A 27 1.98 -16.15 -13.57
N GLY A 28 1.74 -14.90 -13.21
CA GLY A 28 0.42 -14.32 -13.00
C GLY A 28 0.26 -13.69 -11.60
N PRO A 29 -0.96 -13.25 -11.26
CA PRO A 29 -1.25 -12.68 -9.95
C PRO A 29 -1.16 -13.74 -8.84
N VAL A 30 -0.38 -13.47 -7.80
CA VAL A 30 -0.20 -14.33 -6.62
C VAL A 30 -0.60 -13.56 -5.36
N GLY A 31 -1.29 -14.20 -4.41
CA GLY A 31 -1.66 -13.58 -3.14
C GLY A 31 -0.42 -13.12 -2.36
N ILE A 32 -0.48 -11.93 -1.76
CA ILE A 32 0.69 -11.37 -1.05
C ILE A 32 1.14 -12.24 0.13
N GLU A 33 0.22 -12.95 0.76
CA GLU A 33 0.48 -13.90 1.85
C GLU A 33 1.26 -15.15 1.41
N ASP A 34 1.20 -15.49 0.13
CA ASP A 34 1.87 -16.66 -0.45
C ASP A 34 3.27 -16.34 -1.00
N LEU A 35 3.61 -15.04 -1.09
CA LEU A 35 4.92 -14.61 -1.57
C LEU A 35 6.03 -14.93 -0.57
N GLN A 36 7.19 -15.31 -1.10
CA GLN A 36 8.37 -15.66 -0.35
C GLN A 36 9.61 -14.92 -0.85
N THR A 37 10.60 -14.77 0.03
CA THR A 37 11.91 -14.25 -0.36
C THR A 37 12.50 -15.08 -1.49
N GLY A 38 12.94 -14.41 -2.56
CA GLY A 38 13.41 -15.06 -3.78
C GLY A 38 12.44 -14.98 -4.96
N ASP A 39 11.15 -14.72 -4.70
CA ASP A 39 10.14 -14.62 -5.75
C ASP A 39 10.40 -13.45 -6.70
N ARG A 40 10.00 -13.62 -7.97
CA ARG A 40 10.17 -12.62 -9.00
C ARG A 40 8.89 -11.84 -9.21
N ILE A 41 8.91 -10.60 -8.74
CA ILE A 41 7.77 -9.68 -8.83
C ILE A 41 7.90 -8.82 -10.09
N VAL A 42 6.78 -8.64 -10.79
CA VAL A 42 6.70 -7.69 -11.91
C VAL A 42 6.64 -6.29 -11.33
N THR A 43 7.65 -5.49 -11.66
CA THR A 43 7.72 -4.09 -11.28
C THR A 43 7.73 -3.21 -12.52
N ARG A 44 7.53 -1.91 -12.34
CA ARG A 44 7.64 -0.94 -13.43
C ARG A 44 9.04 -0.89 -14.07
N GLN A 45 10.09 -1.31 -13.36
CA GLN A 45 11.46 -1.37 -13.88
C GLN A 45 11.84 -2.78 -14.38
N GLY A 46 10.85 -3.66 -14.58
CA GLY A 46 11.04 -5.06 -14.98
C GLY A 46 10.92 -6.03 -13.80
N LEU A 47 11.33 -7.28 -14.01
CA LEU A 47 11.29 -8.29 -12.94
C LEU A 47 12.31 -7.96 -11.85
N ARG A 48 11.90 -8.08 -10.59
CA ARG A 48 12.78 -7.90 -9.42
C ARG A 48 12.58 -9.02 -8.43
N VAL A 49 13.70 -9.44 -7.84
CA VAL A 49 13.71 -10.48 -6.82
C VAL A 49 13.32 -9.85 -5.49
N LEU A 50 12.32 -10.44 -4.86
CA LEU A 50 11.87 -10.07 -3.52
C LEU A 50 12.96 -10.43 -2.50
N ARG A 51 13.36 -9.46 -1.67
CA ARG A 51 14.40 -9.65 -0.65
C ARG A 51 13.83 -10.05 0.70
N ALA A 52 12.63 -9.56 1.01
CA ALA A 52 11.87 -9.98 2.17
C ALA A 52 10.38 -9.67 2.00
N VAL A 53 9.55 -10.44 2.69
CA VAL A 53 8.17 -10.08 3.00
C VAL A 53 8.12 -9.76 4.49
N ARG A 54 7.81 -8.52 4.84
CA ARG A 54 7.65 -8.10 6.23
C ARG A 54 6.18 -8.12 6.60
N VAL A 55 5.86 -8.83 7.67
CA VAL A 55 4.52 -8.82 8.26
C VAL A 55 4.50 -7.81 9.40
N GLN A 56 3.52 -6.92 9.39
CA GLN A 56 3.31 -5.93 10.42
C GLN A 56 1.93 -6.11 11.03
N GLU A 57 1.89 -6.27 12.36
CA GLU A 57 0.65 -6.31 13.13
C GLU A 57 0.49 -5.00 13.89
N ARG A 58 -0.71 -4.44 13.85
CA ARG A 58 -1.04 -3.13 14.44
C ARG A 58 -2.39 -3.18 15.11
N GLU A 59 -2.46 -2.65 16.31
CA GLU A 59 -3.71 -2.43 17.00
C GLU A 59 -4.33 -1.07 16.60
N ALA A 60 -5.67 -0.97 16.64
CA ALA A 60 -6.44 0.25 16.36
C ALA A 60 -6.03 0.95 15.04
N ALA A 61 -5.80 0.17 13.99
CA ALA A 61 -5.23 0.65 12.73
C ALA A 61 -6.29 1.14 11.75
N LYS A 62 -5.94 2.18 10.99
CA LYS A 62 -6.79 2.69 9.92
C LYS A 62 -6.49 1.95 8.62
N LEU A 63 -7.53 1.37 8.03
CA LEU A 63 -7.50 0.81 6.69
C LEU A 63 -8.21 1.73 5.71
N VAL A 64 -7.80 1.64 4.45
CA VAL A 64 -8.49 2.27 3.33
C VAL A 64 -8.81 1.18 2.32
N THR A 65 -10.08 1.09 1.95
CA THR A 65 -10.56 0.19 0.89
C THR A 65 -10.88 1.03 -0.33
N ILE A 66 -10.32 0.63 -1.47
CA ILE A 66 -10.49 1.27 -2.77
C ILE A 66 -11.25 0.28 -3.63
N ASN A 67 -12.48 0.65 -4.04
CA ASN A 67 -13.29 -0.21 -4.90
C ASN A 67 -12.67 -0.33 -6.31
N ALA A 68 -13.07 -1.37 -7.04
CA ALA A 68 -12.59 -1.62 -8.40
C ALA A 68 -12.91 -0.43 -9.34
N SER A 69 -11.99 -0.17 -10.28
CA SER A 69 -12.10 0.86 -11.33
C SER A 69 -12.21 2.33 -10.86
N VAL A 70 -11.94 2.62 -9.59
CA VAL A 70 -12.05 3.99 -9.03
C VAL A 70 -10.87 4.89 -9.38
N LEU A 71 -9.69 4.30 -9.57
CA LEU A 71 -8.43 4.99 -9.90
C LEU A 71 -8.13 4.98 -11.41
N GLY A 72 -9.11 4.60 -12.23
CA GLY A 72 -9.01 4.53 -13.69
C GLY A 72 -9.68 3.27 -14.23
N HIS A 73 -9.73 3.16 -15.57
CA HIS A 73 -10.28 1.97 -16.22
C HIS A 73 -9.50 0.71 -15.77
N ASP A 74 -10.22 -0.24 -15.20
CA ASP A 74 -9.72 -1.49 -14.61
C ASP A 74 -8.63 -1.29 -13.53
N ARG A 75 -8.70 -0.18 -12.79
CA ARG A 75 -7.76 0.15 -11.71
C ARG A 75 -8.49 0.64 -10.47
N PRO A 76 -8.44 -0.09 -9.36
CA PRO A 76 -8.02 -1.49 -9.22
C PRO A 76 -8.86 -2.47 -10.07
N GLU A 77 -8.30 -3.62 -10.45
CA GLU A 77 -9.02 -4.72 -11.13
C GLU A 77 -10.04 -5.39 -10.20
N ALA A 78 -9.72 -5.47 -8.91
CA ALA A 78 -10.60 -5.90 -7.84
C ALA A 78 -10.43 -4.95 -6.63
N PRO A 79 -11.42 -4.85 -5.72
CA PRO A 79 -11.29 -4.02 -4.54
C PRO A 79 -10.01 -4.34 -3.76
N ILE A 80 -9.26 -3.31 -3.40
CA ILE A 80 -7.99 -3.44 -2.68
C ILE A 80 -8.06 -2.71 -1.34
N THR A 81 -7.57 -3.38 -0.30
CA THR A 81 -7.49 -2.80 1.04
C THR A 81 -6.03 -2.63 1.43
N VAL A 82 -5.71 -1.45 1.97
CA VAL A 82 -4.35 -1.06 2.35
C VAL A 82 -4.35 -0.30 3.66
N ALA A 83 -3.19 -0.23 4.33
CA ALA A 83 -3.03 0.66 5.46
C ALA A 83 -3.17 2.13 5.04
N ALA A 84 -3.69 2.98 5.92
CA ALA A 84 -4.06 4.36 5.60
C ALA A 84 -2.93 5.24 5.04
N ASP A 85 -1.68 5.00 5.44
CA ASP A 85 -0.53 5.78 4.97
C ASP A 85 0.19 5.12 3.80
N GLN A 86 -0.29 3.96 3.31
CA GLN A 86 0.26 3.30 2.14
C GLN A 86 0.24 4.26 0.94
N PRO A 87 1.40 4.63 0.38
CA PRO A 87 1.43 5.46 -0.81
C PRO A 87 0.95 4.66 -2.03
N ILE A 88 0.25 5.35 -2.93
CA ILE A 88 -0.28 4.82 -4.18
C ILE A 88 0.19 5.75 -5.29
N LEU A 89 0.68 5.17 -6.40
CA LEU A 89 1.02 5.96 -7.56
C LEU A 89 -0.23 6.22 -8.41
N LEU A 90 -0.70 7.47 -8.41
CA LEU A 90 -1.75 7.94 -9.30
C LEU A 90 -1.17 8.35 -10.66
N ARG A 91 -1.89 7.97 -11.71
CA ARG A 91 -1.58 8.35 -13.11
C ARG A 91 -2.81 8.84 -13.88
N ASP A 92 -3.93 9.02 -13.19
CA ASP A 92 -5.18 9.49 -13.78
C ASP A 92 -5.26 11.04 -13.76
N TRP A 93 -6.43 11.56 -14.13
CA TRP A 93 -6.69 13.00 -14.14
C TRP A 93 -6.48 13.66 -12.77
N ARG A 94 -6.62 12.92 -11.65
CA ARG A 94 -6.46 13.46 -10.29
C ARG A 94 -5.02 13.86 -10.03
N ALA A 95 -4.03 13.12 -10.56
CA ALA A 95 -2.62 13.51 -10.43
C ALA A 95 -2.37 14.92 -11.01
N LYS A 96 -2.96 15.20 -12.19
CA LYS A 96 -2.83 16.51 -12.84
C LYS A 96 -3.65 17.58 -12.13
N ALA A 97 -4.89 17.28 -11.74
CA ALA A 97 -5.78 18.23 -11.09
C ALA A 97 -5.30 18.64 -9.69
N LEU A 98 -4.80 17.68 -8.89
CA LEU A 98 -4.41 17.90 -7.50
C LEU A 98 -2.94 18.36 -7.36
N TYR A 99 -2.05 17.92 -8.24
CA TYR A 99 -0.60 18.14 -8.09
C TYR A 99 0.05 18.81 -9.31
N GLY A 100 -0.69 19.07 -10.39
CA GLY A 100 -0.12 19.64 -11.62
C GLY A 100 0.85 18.71 -12.36
N GLN A 101 0.95 17.43 -11.95
CA GLN A 101 1.90 16.46 -12.49
C GLN A 101 1.18 15.36 -13.28
N LYS A 102 1.89 14.70 -14.20
CA LYS A 102 1.35 13.53 -14.92
C LYS A 102 1.15 12.31 -14.00
N THR A 103 1.93 12.24 -12.92
CA THR A 103 1.85 11.17 -11.93
C THR A 103 2.13 11.74 -10.54
N ALA A 104 1.47 11.21 -9.51
CA ALA A 104 1.68 11.65 -8.13
C ALA A 104 1.64 10.44 -7.17
N MET A 105 2.51 10.43 -6.16
CA MET A 105 2.41 9.48 -5.05
C MET A 105 1.57 10.09 -3.95
N VAL A 106 0.50 9.39 -3.56
CA VAL A 106 -0.49 9.89 -2.60
C VAL A 106 -0.78 8.79 -1.58
N ALA A 107 -0.76 9.15 -0.28
CA ALA A 107 -1.20 8.25 0.77
C ALA A 107 -2.69 7.90 0.61
N ALA A 108 -3.04 6.63 0.81
CA ALA A 108 -4.39 6.11 0.58
C ALA A 108 -5.48 6.92 1.31
N HIS A 109 -5.25 7.35 2.55
CA HIS A 109 -6.23 8.13 3.33
C HIS A 109 -6.59 9.48 2.69
N ARG A 110 -5.72 10.04 1.85
CA ARG A 110 -5.98 11.32 1.17
C ARG A 110 -6.91 11.16 -0.03
N LEU A 111 -7.16 9.93 -0.46
CA LEU A 111 -8.05 9.59 -1.57
C LEU A 111 -9.47 9.28 -1.10
N VAL A 112 -9.70 9.18 0.21
CA VAL A 112 -10.99 8.83 0.81
C VAL A 112 -12.03 9.86 0.41
N ASP A 113 -13.07 9.39 -0.28
CA ASP A 113 -14.23 10.18 -0.67
C ASP A 113 -15.50 9.80 0.12
N GLY A 114 -15.48 8.65 0.81
CA GLY A 114 -16.59 8.15 1.61
C GLY A 114 -17.56 7.24 0.87
N ASP A 115 -17.47 7.17 -0.46
CA ASP A 115 -18.38 6.39 -1.31
C ASP A 115 -17.66 5.20 -1.96
N TYR A 116 -16.58 5.50 -2.70
CA TYR A 116 -15.83 4.52 -3.49
C TYR A 116 -14.47 4.21 -2.88
N ILE A 117 -13.93 5.16 -2.12
CA ILE A 117 -12.74 5.00 -1.31
C ILE A 117 -13.15 5.29 0.12
N THR A 118 -13.18 4.25 0.95
CA THR A 118 -13.66 4.32 2.33
C THR A 118 -12.54 4.06 3.31
N ALA A 119 -12.64 4.67 4.49
CA ALA A 119 -11.70 4.44 5.59
C ALA A 119 -12.44 3.84 6.77
N THR A 120 -11.84 2.79 7.35
CA THR A 120 -12.38 2.10 8.52
C THR A 120 -11.25 1.91 9.54
N THR A 121 -11.59 1.88 10.83
CA THR A 121 -10.64 1.52 11.88
C THR A 121 -10.93 0.10 12.34
N VAL A 122 -9.90 -0.73 12.42
CA VAL A 122 -9.99 -2.11 12.92
C VAL A 122 -9.15 -2.28 14.18
N SER A 123 -9.60 -3.17 15.06
CA SER A 123 -8.90 -3.47 16.31
C SER A 123 -7.52 -4.06 16.05
N ASP A 124 -7.41 -4.95 15.07
CA ASP A 124 -6.17 -5.63 14.70
C ASP A 124 -6.03 -5.62 13.18
N LEU A 125 -4.87 -5.18 12.69
CA LEU A 125 -4.53 -5.16 11.27
C LEU A 125 -3.21 -5.85 11.04
N ARG A 126 -3.24 -6.90 10.23
CA ARG A 126 -2.05 -7.56 9.68
C ARG A 126 -1.83 -7.08 8.25
N THR A 127 -0.66 -6.49 8.01
CA THR A 127 -0.25 -6.02 6.68
C THR A 127 1.08 -6.61 6.26
N PHE A 128 1.30 -6.60 4.96
CA PHE A 128 2.48 -7.15 4.30
C PHE A 128 3.19 -6.02 3.55
N VAL A 129 4.49 -5.90 3.77
CA VAL A 129 5.37 -4.95 3.08
C VAL A 129 6.41 -5.74 2.31
N LEU A 130 6.41 -5.59 0.99
CA LEU A 130 7.40 -6.20 0.11
C LEU A 130 8.67 -5.35 0.12
N VAL A 131 9.82 -6.00 0.28
CA VAL A 131 11.10 -5.33 0.40
C VAL A 131 12.02 -5.74 -0.74
N PHE A 132 12.59 -4.74 -1.40
CA PHE A 132 13.52 -4.92 -2.52
C PHE A 132 14.91 -4.37 -2.19
N ASP A 133 15.86 -4.59 -3.08
CA ASP A 133 17.22 -4.02 -2.99
C ASP A 133 17.27 -2.52 -3.32
N THR A 134 16.35 -2.07 -4.17
CA THR A 134 16.16 -0.69 -4.62
C THR A 134 14.69 -0.33 -4.55
N PRO A 135 14.29 0.95 -4.44
CA PRO A 135 12.88 1.31 -4.42
C PRO A 135 12.21 0.84 -5.72
N GLN A 136 11.11 0.10 -5.60
CA GLN A 136 10.40 -0.47 -6.74
C GLN A 136 8.94 -0.05 -6.73
N ILE A 137 8.32 -0.02 -7.92
CA ILE A 137 6.88 0.16 -8.06
C ILE A 137 6.31 -1.15 -8.56
N ILE A 138 5.56 -1.83 -7.71
CA ILE A 138 4.92 -3.12 -8.03
C ILE A 138 3.51 -2.91 -8.56
N TYR A 139 2.96 -3.93 -9.19
CA TYR A 139 1.54 -3.99 -9.54
C TYR A 139 0.79 -4.91 -8.57
N ALA A 140 -0.25 -4.38 -7.94
CA ALA A 140 -1.16 -5.12 -7.06
C ALA A 140 -2.60 -4.80 -7.46
N GLU A 141 -3.40 -5.82 -7.79
CA GLU A 141 -4.76 -5.64 -8.33
C GLU A 141 -4.83 -4.59 -9.46
N GLY A 142 -3.88 -4.62 -10.41
CA GLY A 142 -3.77 -3.64 -11.50
C GLY A 142 -3.29 -2.22 -11.10
N THR A 143 -3.09 -1.97 -9.81
CA THR A 143 -2.72 -0.67 -9.25
C THR A 143 -1.23 -0.62 -8.88
N GLU A 144 -0.62 0.55 -8.95
CA GLU A 144 0.82 0.75 -8.73
C GLU A 144 1.13 1.19 -7.30
N PHE A 145 1.96 0.40 -6.62
CA PHE A 145 2.39 0.67 -5.24
C PHE A 145 3.91 0.79 -5.15
N PRO A 146 4.44 1.89 -4.63
CA PRO A 146 5.85 1.99 -4.29
C PRO A 146 6.14 1.11 -3.07
N MET A 147 7.23 0.36 -3.18
CA MET A 147 7.76 -0.52 -2.17
C MET A 147 9.18 -0.06 -1.80
N GLY A 148 9.45 -0.10 -0.51
CA GLY A 148 10.69 0.38 0.07
C GLY A 148 11.86 -0.58 -0.12
N THR A 149 12.98 -0.18 0.45
CA THR A 149 14.20 -1.00 0.49
C THR A 149 14.46 -1.56 1.87
N THR A 150 15.38 -2.49 1.97
CA THR A 150 15.93 -2.93 3.26
C THR A 150 16.52 -1.77 4.08
N ALA A 151 16.95 -0.68 3.44
CA ALA A 151 17.58 0.48 4.09
C ALA A 151 16.60 1.47 4.72
N ASP A 152 15.31 1.43 4.35
CA ASP A 152 14.25 2.30 4.92
C ASP A 152 13.97 2.01 6.42
N GLU A 153 14.72 1.09 7.01
CA GLU A 153 14.60 0.64 8.41
C GLU A 153 15.60 1.34 9.35
N ALA A 154 16.59 2.06 8.82
CA ALA A 154 17.67 2.66 9.61
C ALA A 154 17.46 4.14 9.98
N ALA A 155 16.27 4.70 9.75
CA ALA A 155 15.90 6.09 10.05
C ALA A 155 14.69 6.14 11.00
#